data_AF-A0A4Y9IXH0-F1
#
_entry.id   AF-A0A4Y9IXH0-F1
#
_cell.length_a   1.000
_cell.length_b   1.000
_cell.length_c   1.000
_cell.angle_alpha   90.00
_cell.angle_beta   90.00
_cell.angle_gamma   90.00
#
_symmetry.space_group_name_H-M   'P 1'
#
loop_
_entity.id
_entity.type
_entity.pdbx_description
1 polymer ?
#
loop_
_entity_poly.entity_id
_entity_poly.type
_entity_poly.pdbx_seq_one_letter_code
_entity_poly.pdbx_strand_id
1 'polypeptide(L)'
;MGEIAEMMLDGTLDAITGEYLGEACGYPRSQTDGTYWPNQEKLKRRARQSINDLCSGIGVTNRNDQQFLVSEFLKCMGLARLPKMQAQIEMVFLHHKKDFKIFLCEIEKEIINETKTE
;
A
#
# COMPACT_ATOMS: atom_id res chain seq x y z
N MET A 1 -28.50 19.82 -15.31
CA MET A 1 -28.29 18.38 -15.04
C MET A 1 -27.66 17.76 -16.28
N GLY A 2 -26.33 17.81 -16.39
CA GLY A 2 -25.61 17.43 -17.62
C GLY A 2 -24.09 17.40 -17.47
N GLU A 3 -23.54 17.97 -16.39
CA GLU A 3 -22.09 18.09 -16.17
C GLU A 3 -21.35 16.76 -16.32
N ILE A 4 -21.89 15.64 -15.82
CA ILE A 4 -21.21 14.33 -15.91
C ILE A 4 -21.16 13.80 -17.34
N ALA A 5 -22.23 14.02 -18.13
CA ALA A 5 -22.28 13.59 -19.52
C ALA A 5 -21.36 14.44 -20.40
N GLU A 6 -21.23 15.73 -20.11
CA GLU A 6 -20.27 16.62 -20.78
C GLU A 6 -18.82 16.27 -20.42
N MET A 7 -18.52 15.96 -19.16
CA MET A 7 -17.16 15.54 -18.72
C MET A 7 -16.74 14.18 -19.29
N MET A 8 -17.68 13.27 -19.55
CA MET A 8 -17.40 12.01 -20.27
C MET A 8 -17.09 12.24 -21.75
N LEU A 9 -17.70 13.27 -22.36
CA LEU A 9 -17.51 13.59 -23.78
C LEU A 9 -16.24 14.44 -24.02
N ASP A 10 -15.83 15.29 -23.07
CA ASP A 10 -14.62 16.12 -23.20
C ASP A 10 -13.32 15.38 -22.79
N GLY A 11 -13.43 14.20 -22.19
CA GLY A 11 -12.30 13.36 -21.77
C GLY A 11 -11.71 13.70 -20.40
N THR A 12 -12.32 14.60 -19.63
CA THR A 12 -11.95 14.94 -18.24
C THR A 12 -12.51 13.96 -17.22
N LEU A 13 -13.27 12.94 -17.64
CA LEU A 13 -13.76 11.86 -16.79
C LEU A 13 -13.41 10.51 -17.42
N ASP A 14 -12.88 9.59 -16.63
CA ASP A 14 -12.66 8.21 -17.04
C ASP A 14 -14.03 7.52 -17.21
N ALA A 15 -14.34 7.11 -18.43
CA ALA A 15 -15.60 6.45 -18.77
C ALA A 15 -15.76 5.07 -18.12
N ILE A 16 -14.68 4.44 -17.66
CA ILE A 16 -14.71 3.09 -17.06
C ILE A 16 -14.85 3.16 -15.54
N THR A 17 -14.12 4.07 -14.90
CA THR A 17 -14.07 4.18 -13.43
C THR A 17 -14.94 5.30 -12.88
N GLY A 18 -15.34 6.28 -13.71
CA GLY A 18 -16.06 7.47 -13.29
C GLY A 18 -15.19 8.49 -12.54
N GLU A 19 -13.88 8.29 -12.50
CA GLU A 19 -12.94 9.22 -11.85
C GLU A 19 -12.65 10.43 -12.74
N TYR A 20 -12.52 11.61 -12.12
CA TYR A 20 -12.15 12.83 -12.82
C TYR A 20 -10.67 12.80 -13.25
N LEU A 21 -10.45 12.76 -14.57
CA LEU A 21 -9.18 12.80 -15.29
C LEU A 21 -8.73 14.23 -15.67
N GLY A 22 -9.48 15.27 -15.29
CA GLY A 22 -9.22 16.65 -15.71
C GLY A 22 -7.85 17.21 -15.33
N GLU A 23 -7.65 18.49 -15.69
CA GLU A 23 -6.36 19.19 -15.71
C GLU A 23 -5.42 18.81 -14.55
N ALA A 24 -4.17 18.50 -14.90
CA ALA A 24 -3.14 18.22 -13.91
C ALA A 24 -2.95 19.46 -13.03
N CYS A 25 -3.67 19.54 -11.90
CA CYS A 25 -3.42 20.56 -10.89
C CYS A 25 -1.92 20.52 -10.59
N GLY A 26 -1.18 21.56 -10.98
CA GLY A 26 0.28 21.65 -10.89
C GLY A 26 0.84 21.61 -9.46
N TYR A 27 -0.01 21.34 -8.47
CA TYR A 27 0.38 21.06 -7.10
C TYR A 27 0.60 19.56 -6.90
N PRO A 28 1.78 19.12 -6.42
CA PRO A 28 2.02 17.71 -6.14
C PRO A 28 1.03 17.23 -5.07
N ARG A 29 0.04 16.39 -5.46
CA ARG A 29 -0.95 15.81 -4.54
C ARG A 29 -0.30 15.13 -3.33
N SER A 30 0.92 14.61 -3.50
CA SER A 30 1.73 14.00 -2.44
C SER A 30 2.14 14.95 -1.30
N GLN A 31 2.22 16.26 -1.52
CA GLN A 31 2.55 17.23 -0.46
C GLN A 31 1.39 17.41 0.51
N THR A 32 0.15 17.35 0.02
CA THR A 32 -1.06 17.53 0.82
C THR A 32 -1.39 16.27 1.63
N ASP A 33 -1.17 15.10 1.06
CA ASP A 33 -1.44 13.81 1.73
C ASP A 33 -0.32 13.37 2.69
N GLY A 34 0.75 14.16 2.83
CA GLY A 34 1.90 13.85 3.71
C GLY A 34 2.78 12.69 3.22
N THR A 35 2.57 12.22 2.00
CA THR A 35 3.29 11.10 1.37
C THR A 35 4.49 11.56 0.55
N TYR A 36 4.67 12.88 0.41
CA TYR A 36 5.82 13.48 -0.26
C TYR A 36 7.12 13.18 0.49
N TRP A 37 8.07 12.63 -0.26
CA TRP A 37 9.43 12.40 0.21
C TRP A 37 10.42 13.13 -0.68
N PRO A 38 11.26 14.04 -0.13
CA PRO A 38 12.18 14.85 -0.93
C PRO A 38 13.35 14.03 -1.52
N ASN A 39 13.60 12.83 -0.98
CA ASN A 39 14.66 11.94 -1.48
C ASN A 39 14.12 10.50 -1.54
N GLN A 40 14.03 9.97 -2.76
CA GLN A 40 13.51 8.64 -3.04
C GLN A 40 14.38 7.52 -2.46
N GLU A 41 15.70 7.66 -2.41
CA GLU A 41 16.56 6.64 -1.81
C GLU A 41 16.36 6.55 -0.29
N LYS A 42 16.18 7.69 0.36
CA LYS A 42 15.85 7.72 1.79
C LYS A 42 14.50 7.07 2.06
N LEU A 43 13.50 7.30 1.19
CA LEU A 43 12.19 6.64 1.27
C LEU A 43 12.36 5.12 1.15
N LYS A 44 13.02 4.64 0.09
CA LYS A 44 13.30 3.22 -0.13
C LYS A 44 13.92 2.56 1.09
N ARG A 45 14.94 3.20 1.68
CA ARG A 45 15.63 2.70 2.87
C ARG A 45 14.73 2.66 4.09
N ARG A 46 14.01 3.75 4.38
CA ARG A 46 13.09 3.84 5.53
C ARG A 46 11.92 2.86 5.41
N ALA A 47 11.37 2.70 4.22
CA ALA A 47 10.28 1.76 3.97
C ALA A 47 10.73 0.32 4.22
N ARG A 48 11.87 -0.10 3.67
CA ARG A 48 12.46 -1.43 3.93
C ARG A 48 12.75 -1.65 5.41
N GLN A 49 13.35 -0.67 6.07
CA GLN A 49 13.64 -0.76 7.51
C GLN A 49 12.36 -0.91 8.32
N SER A 50 11.33 -0.11 8.02
CA SER A 50 10.04 -0.20 8.72
C SER A 50 9.36 -1.54 8.52
N ILE A 51 9.42 -2.15 7.32
CA ILE A 51 8.88 -3.49 7.10
C ILE A 51 9.68 -4.52 7.89
N ASN A 52 11.01 -4.43 7.86
CA ASN A 52 11.87 -5.34 8.62
C ASN A 52 11.59 -5.27 10.13
N ASP A 53 11.43 -4.06 10.67
CA ASP A 53 11.13 -3.86 12.10
C ASP A 53 9.76 -4.45 12.49
N LEU A 54 8.73 -4.25 11.63
CA LEU A 54 7.39 -4.80 11.86
C LEU A 54 7.39 -6.34 11.79
N CYS A 55 8.03 -6.92 10.76
CA CYS A 55 8.10 -8.36 10.61
C CYS A 55 9.00 -9.02 11.66
N SER A 56 10.06 -8.35 12.10
CA SER A 56 10.91 -8.85 13.19
C SER A 56 10.13 -8.94 14.51
N GLY A 57 9.14 -8.07 14.71
CA GLY A 57 8.24 -8.11 15.87
C GLY A 57 7.45 -9.42 16.00
N ILE A 58 7.14 -10.08 14.88
CA ILE A 58 6.46 -11.39 14.84
C ILE A 58 7.43 -12.56 14.62
N GLY A 59 8.74 -12.33 14.69
CA GLY A 59 9.78 -13.36 14.50
C GLY A 59 10.19 -13.63 13.04
N VAL A 60 9.67 -12.89 12.06
CA VAL A 60 9.98 -13.08 10.63
C VAL A 60 11.16 -12.20 10.21
N THR A 61 12.34 -12.80 10.17
CA THR A 61 13.62 -12.12 9.82
C THR A 61 14.06 -12.36 8.37
N ASN A 62 13.53 -13.39 7.73
CA ASN A 62 13.90 -13.73 6.36
C ASN A 62 13.26 -12.76 5.36
N ARG A 63 14.10 -12.19 4.49
CA ARG A 63 13.71 -11.20 3.49
C ARG A 63 12.67 -11.72 2.50
N ASN A 64 12.69 -13.01 2.16
CA ASN A 64 11.73 -13.59 1.22
C ASN A 64 10.35 -13.68 1.86
N ASP A 65 10.29 -14.11 3.12
CA ASP A 65 9.05 -14.26 3.87
C ASP A 65 8.42 -12.88 4.16
N GLN A 66 9.24 -11.88 4.46
CA GLN A 66 8.78 -10.49 4.58
C GLN A 66 8.13 -9.98 3.28
N GLN A 67 8.73 -10.27 2.13
CA GLN A 67 8.18 -9.88 0.83
C GLN A 67 6.90 -10.64 0.49
N PHE A 68 6.82 -11.91 0.88
CA PHE A 68 5.61 -12.71 0.75
C PHE A 68 4.46 -12.12 1.56
N LEU A 69 4.69 -11.77 2.84
CA LEU A 69 3.68 -11.15 3.70
C LEU A 69 3.19 -9.81 3.16
N VAL A 70 4.09 -8.97 2.64
CA VAL A 70 3.71 -7.72 1.97
C VAL A 70 2.85 -7.99 0.74
N SER A 71 3.21 -8.98 -0.07
CA SER A 71 2.46 -9.33 -1.28
C SER A 71 1.08 -9.87 -0.94
N GLU A 72 0.98 -10.78 0.03
CA GLU A 72 -0.29 -11.34 0.49
C GLU A 72 -1.20 -10.27 1.08
N PHE A 73 -0.67 -9.40 1.95
CA PHE A 73 -1.43 -8.27 2.47
C PHE A 73 -2.06 -7.42 1.36
N LEU A 74 -1.28 -7.08 0.34
CA LEU A 74 -1.76 -6.28 -0.80
C LEU A 74 -2.79 -7.03 -1.66
N LYS A 75 -2.70 -8.36 -1.77
CA LYS A 75 -3.74 -9.18 -2.41
C LYS A 75 -5.01 -9.21 -1.58
N CYS A 76 -4.92 -9.36 -0.26
CA CYS A 76 -6.06 -9.31 0.65
C CYS A 76 -6.80 -7.97 0.57
N MET A 77 -6.08 -6.87 0.32
CA MET A 77 -6.68 -5.56 0.05
C MET A 77 -7.38 -5.46 -1.33
N GLY A 78 -7.26 -6.46 -2.20
CA GLY A 78 -7.96 -6.51 -3.49
C GLY A 78 -7.23 -5.82 -4.65
N LEU A 79 -5.91 -5.60 -4.56
CA LEU A 79 -5.14 -5.04 -5.67
C LEU A 79 -5.08 -6.02 -6.85
N ALA A 80 -5.77 -5.71 -7.94
CA ALA A 80 -5.89 -6.56 -9.13
C ALA A 80 -4.55 -6.87 -9.82
N ARG A 81 -3.58 -5.96 -9.72
CA ARG A 81 -2.20 -6.17 -10.18
C ARG A 81 -1.23 -5.59 -9.18
N LEU A 82 -0.34 -6.44 -8.67
CA LEU A 82 0.69 -6.01 -7.74
C LEU A 82 1.80 -5.26 -8.49
N PRO A 83 2.21 -4.08 -8.02
CA PRO A 83 3.35 -3.37 -8.57
C PRO A 83 4.66 -4.09 -8.22
N LYS A 84 5.81 -3.55 -8.66
CA LYS A 84 7.13 -4.12 -8.31
C LYS A 84 7.31 -4.16 -6.79
N MET A 85 8.06 -5.15 -6.28
CA MET A 85 8.27 -5.35 -4.84
C MET A 85 8.67 -4.09 -4.07
N GLN A 86 9.54 -3.25 -4.65
CA GLN A 86 9.95 -2.01 -3.99
C GLN A 86 8.78 -1.02 -3.84
N ALA A 87 7.92 -0.91 -4.85
CA ALA A 87 6.75 -0.06 -4.81
C ALA A 87 5.69 -0.61 -3.84
N GLN A 88 5.54 -1.93 -3.75
CA GLN A 88 4.68 -2.56 -2.74
C GLN A 88 5.12 -2.19 -1.31
N ILE A 89 6.41 -2.29 -1.01
CA ILE A 89 6.99 -1.91 0.29
C ILE A 89 6.74 -0.44 0.59
N GLU A 90 6.91 0.44 -0.40
CA GLU A 90 6.64 1.88 -0.25
C GLU A 90 5.15 2.16 -0.04
N MET A 91 4.25 1.49 -0.77
CA MET A 91 2.81 1.62 -0.59
C MET A 91 2.36 1.22 0.81
N VAL A 92 2.85 0.08 1.30
CA VAL A 92 2.56 -0.36 2.68
C VAL A 92 3.10 0.66 3.68
N PHE A 93 4.34 1.13 3.49
CA PHE A 93 4.94 2.09 4.41
C PHE A 93 4.23 3.45 4.45
N LEU A 94 3.80 3.97 3.30
CA LEU A 94 3.22 5.30 3.15
C LEU A 94 1.73 5.33 3.50
N HIS A 95 0.96 4.35 3.01
CA HIS A 95 -0.51 4.43 3.02
C HIS A 95 -1.15 3.42 3.98
N HIS A 96 -0.58 2.23 4.12
CA HIS A 96 -1.26 1.10 4.78
C HIS A 96 -0.50 0.56 5.99
N LYS A 97 0.39 1.37 6.59
CA LYS A 97 1.29 0.90 7.64
C LYS A 97 0.54 0.37 8.87
N LYS A 98 -0.55 1.04 9.24
CA LYS A 98 -1.37 0.66 10.40
C LYS A 98 -2.12 -0.65 10.12
N ASP A 99 -2.72 -0.76 8.95
CA ASP A 99 -3.49 -1.94 8.54
C ASP A 99 -2.57 -3.16 8.40
N PHE A 100 -1.38 -2.97 7.83
CA PHE A 100 -0.38 -4.02 7.76
C PHE A 100 0.07 -4.49 9.15
N LYS A 101 0.20 -3.57 10.13
CA LYS A 101 0.50 -3.97 11.51
C LYS A 101 -0.63 -4.81 12.12
N ILE A 102 -1.89 -4.47 11.85
CA ILE A 102 -3.05 -5.24 12.32
C ILE A 102 -3.02 -6.64 11.70
N PHE A 103 -2.81 -6.73 10.38
CA PHE A 103 -2.67 -7.99 9.64
C PHE A 103 -1.57 -8.89 10.23
N LEU A 104 -0.39 -8.33 10.53
CA LEU A 104 0.69 -9.12 11.16
C LEU A 104 0.32 -9.62 12.57
N CYS A 105 -0.39 -8.81 13.37
CA CYS A 105 -0.87 -9.23 14.69
C CYS A 105 -1.98 -10.31 14.60
N GLU A 106 -2.76 -10.34 13.53
CA GLU A 106 -3.75 -11.39 13.29
C GLU A 106 -3.05 -12.71 12.96
N ILE A 107 -2.07 -12.69 12.07
CA ILE A 107 -1.23 -13.86 11.76
C ILE A 107 -0.55 -14.41 13.02
N GLU A 108 0.03 -13.53 13.85
CA GLU A 108 0.68 -13.96 15.09
C GLU A 108 -0.30 -14.67 16.04
N LYS A 109 -1.55 -14.19 16.14
CA LYS A 109 -2.59 -14.82 16.96
C LYS A 109 -3.03 -16.18 16.41
N GLU A 110 -3.12 -16.33 15.09
CA GLU A 110 -3.45 -17.61 14.45
C GLU A 110 -2.39 -18.67 14.80
N ILE A 111 -1.10 -18.32 14.67
CA ILE A 111 0.02 -19.21 15.02
C ILE A 111 -0.04 -19.62 16.51
N ILE A 112 -0.32 -18.67 17.41
CA ILE A 112 -0.42 -18.95 18.86
C ILE A 112 -1.63 -19.84 19.19
N ASN A 113 -2.73 -19.72 18.45
CA ASN A 113 -3.93 -20.51 18.68
C ASN A 113 -3.74 -21.95 18.17
N GLU A 114 -3.11 -22.14 17.01
CA GLU A 114 -2.79 -23.48 16.48
C GLU A 114 -1.92 -24.28 17.46
N THR A 115 -0.88 -23.65 18.01
CA THR A 115 0.05 -24.28 18.95
C THR A 115 -0.54 -24.63 20.33
N LYS A 116 -1.72 -24.11 20.69
CA LYS A 116 -2.40 -24.43 21.96
C LYS A 116 -3.38 -25.61 21.85
N THR A 117 -3.62 -26.10 20.65
CA THR A 117 -4.59 -27.17 20.38
C THR A 117 -3.96 -28.57 20.34
N GLU A 118 -2.65 -28.66 20.59
CA GLU A 118 -1.89 -29.90 20.73
C GLU A 118 -1.59 -30.24 22.19
#